data_AF-A0A7Z9D321-F1
#
_entry.id   AF-A0A7Z9D321-F1
#
_cell.length_a   1.000
_cell.length_b   1.000
_cell.length_c   1.000
_cell.angle_alpha   90.00
_cell.angle_beta   90.00
_cell.angle_gamma   90.00
#
_symmetry.space_group_name_H-M   'P 1'
#
loop_
_entity.id
_entity.type
_entity.pdbx_description
1 polymer ?
#
loop_
_entity_poly.entity_id
_entity_poly.type
_entity_poly.pdbx_seq_one_letter_code
_entity_poly.pdbx_strand_id
1 'polypeptide(L)' 'MQPISIKKFAESTAKNNKDIDQKELEETLREVLEDKKNGAKCMICGSPIWAAGSAITGSYMCFTCITGEADDSEDYEVVD' A
#
# COMPACT_ATOMS: atom_id res chain seq x y z
N MET A 1 0.23 -11.96 -0.51
CA MET A 1 0.06 -10.90 0.50
C MET A 1 -0.80 -11.38 1.65
N GLN A 2 -0.49 -10.93 2.87
CA GLN A 2 -1.24 -11.13 4.10
C GLN A 2 -2.13 -9.91 4.38
N PRO A 3 -3.42 -10.11 4.76
CA PRO A 3 -4.30 -9.00 5.07
C PRO A 3 -3.91 -8.32 6.39
N ILE A 4 -3.96 -6.99 6.41
CA ILE A 4 -3.77 -6.18 7.61
C ILE A 4 -4.75 -4.99 7.60
N SER A 5 -5.21 -4.56 8.77
CA SER A 5 -6.03 -3.35 8.84
C SER A 5 -5.19 -2.10 8.56
N ILE A 6 -5.81 -1.08 7.96
CA ILE A 6 -5.19 0.23 7.69
C ILE A 6 -4.49 0.78 8.94
N LYS A 7 -5.20 0.81 10.07
CA LYS A 7 -4.66 1.33 11.33
C LYS A 7 -3.41 0.58 11.77
N LYS A 8 -3.43 -0.75 11.75
CA LYS A 8 -2.29 -1.56 12.22
C LYS A 8 -1.08 -1.41 11.29
N PHE A 9 -1.30 -1.31 9.98
CA PHE A 9 -0.24 -1.04 9.03
C PHE A 9 0.38 0.34 9.25
N ALA A 10 -0.44 1.38 9.38
CA ALA A 10 0.04 2.75 9.62
C ALA A 10 0.79 2.87 10.96
N GLU A 11 0.27 2.29 12.04
CA GLU A 11 0.93 2.23 13.35
C GLU A 11 2.30 1.56 13.27
N SER A 12 2.38 0.39 12.62
CA SER A 12 3.64 -0.36 12.49
C SER A 12 4.66 0.39 11.64
N THR A 13 4.21 1.03 10.57
CA THR A 13 5.06 1.81 9.67
C THR A 13 5.61 3.06 10.35
N ALA A 14 4.75 3.87 10.99
CA ALA A 14 5.16 5.09 11.71
C ALA A 14 6.08 4.77 12.90
N LYS A 15 5.88 3.62 13.57
CA LYS A 15 6.77 3.17 14.66
C LYS A 15 8.21 2.94 14.18
N ASN A 16 8.38 2.45 12.95
CA ASN A 16 9.69 2.11 12.39
C ASN A 16 10.31 3.26 11.58
N ASN A 17 9.52 4.26 11.17
CA ASN A 17 9.94 5.37 10.31
C ASN A 17 9.49 6.70 10.93
N LYS A 18 10.44 7.47 11.48
CA LYS A 18 10.15 8.67 12.29
C LYS A 18 9.59 9.86 11.49
N ASP A 19 9.73 9.80 10.18
CA ASP A 19 9.28 10.79 9.20
C ASP A 19 7.87 10.53 8.69
N ILE A 20 7.27 9.38 9.02
CA ILE A 20 5.90 9.04 8.65
C ILE A 20 4.94 9.49 9.74
N ASP A 21 4.03 10.39 9.40
CA ASP A 21 2.86 10.68 10.24
C ASP A 21 1.82 9.57 10.08
N GLN A 22 1.43 8.97 11.22
CA GLN A 22 0.49 7.86 11.21
C GLN A 22 -0.88 8.26 10.64
N LYS A 23 -1.40 9.45 10.98
CA LYS A 23 -2.75 9.86 10.56
C LYS A 23 -2.79 10.17 9.08
N GLU A 24 -1.79 10.89 8.57
CA GLU A 24 -1.68 11.17 7.14
C GLU A 24 -1.55 9.86 6.32
N LEU A 25 -0.80 8.88 6.85
CA LEU A 25 -0.71 7.57 6.23
C LEU A 25 -2.05 6.80 6.28
N GLU A 26 -2.79 6.85 7.40
CA GLU A 26 -4.12 6.23 7.49
C GLU A 26 -5.10 6.82 6.46
N GLU A 27 -5.11 8.14 6.27
CA GLU A 27 -5.94 8.83 5.28
C GLU A 27 -5.55 8.40 3.85
N THR A 28 -4.25 8.44 3.54
CA THR A 28 -3.72 8.03 2.23
C THR A 28 -4.06 6.57 1.92
N LEU A 29 -3.93 5.66 2.89
CA LEU A 29 -4.27 4.25 2.71
C LEU A 29 -5.75 4.03 2.39
N ARG A 30 -6.65 4.82 2.99
CA ARG A 30 -8.09 4.74 2.69
C ARG A 30 -8.39 5.18 1.27
N GLU A 31 -7.81 6.30 0.85
CA GLU A 31 -7.96 6.82 -0.52
C GLU A 31 -7.45 5.81 -1.55
N VAL A 32 -6.21 5.35 -1.38
CA VAL A 32 -5.58 4.40 -2.30
C VAL A 32 -6.30 3.05 -2.32
N LEU A 33 -6.80 2.56 -1.19
CA LEU A 33 -7.58 1.32 -1.14
C LEU A 33 -8.91 1.48 -1.89
N GLU A 34 -9.58 2.62 -1.76
CA GLU A 34 -10.79 2.93 -2.51
C GLU A 34 -10.51 3.05 -4.02
N ASP A 35 -9.43 3.71 -4.40
CA ASP A 35 -8.99 3.78 -5.79
C ASP A 35 -8.69 2.40 -6.37
N LYS A 36 -8.04 1.51 -5.59
CA LYS A 36 -7.83 0.11 -5.95
C LYS A 36 -9.15 -0.61 -6.20
N LYS A 37 -10.14 -0.46 -5.32
CA LYS A 37 -11.49 -1.03 -5.49
C LYS A 37 -12.18 -0.50 -6.75
N ASN A 38 -11.92 0.76 -7.09
CA ASN A 38 -12.42 1.41 -8.30
C ASN A 38 -11.58 1.11 -9.57
N GLY A 39 -10.60 0.21 -9.46
CA GLY A 39 -9.86 -0.32 -10.61
C GLY A 39 -8.60 0.45 -10.97
N ALA A 40 -8.03 1.22 -10.05
CA ALA A 40 -6.71 1.83 -10.24
C ALA A 40 -5.65 0.79 -10.62
N LYS A 41 -4.76 1.18 -11.54
CA LYS A 41 -3.75 0.31 -12.14
C LYS A 41 -2.36 0.89 -11.97
N CYS A 42 -1.38 -0.01 -11.88
CA CYS A 42 0.03 0.30 -11.88
C CYS A 42 0.38 1.14 -13.12
N MET A 43 0.96 2.31 -12.89
CA MET A 43 1.36 3.23 -13.95
C MET A 43 2.47 2.70 -14.86
N ILE A 44 3.17 1.64 -14.44
CA ILE A 44 4.29 1.03 -15.19
C ILE A 44 3.81 -0.12 -16.08
N CYS A 45 3.00 -1.04 -15.54
CA CYS A 45 2.66 -2.30 -16.20
C CYS A 45 1.16 -2.57 -16.38
N GLY A 46 0.28 -1.74 -15.83
CA GLY A 46 -1.17 -1.89 -15.95
C GLY A 46 -1.82 -2.96 -15.06
N SER A 47 -1.03 -3.70 -14.26
CA SER A 47 -1.57 -4.61 -13.24
C SER A 47 -2.33 -3.86 -12.14
N PRO A 48 -3.21 -4.52 -11.35
CA PRO A 48 -3.80 -3.90 -10.17
C PRO A 48 -2.74 -3.33 -9.22
N ILE A 49 -3.02 -2.19 -8.59
CA ILE A 49 -2.08 -1.60 -7.63
C ILE A 49 -1.96 -2.44 -6.35
N TRP A 50 -0.83 -2.31 -5.68
CA TRP A 50 -0.64 -2.75 -4.29
C TRP A 50 -0.92 -1.54 -3.40
N ALA A 51 -2.02 -1.55 -2.64
CA ALA A 51 -2.50 -0.33 -1.98
C ALA A 51 -1.56 0.10 -0.86
N ALA A 52 -1.09 -0.84 -0.04
CA ALA A 52 -0.08 -0.57 0.99
C ALA A 52 1.18 0.09 0.42
N GLY A 53 1.79 -0.50 -0.61
CA GLY A 53 3.00 0.07 -1.23
C GLY A 53 2.75 1.36 -2.01
N SER A 54 1.59 1.50 -2.65
CA SER A 54 1.24 2.72 -3.39
C SER A 54 1.06 3.93 -2.46
N ALA A 55 0.48 3.72 -1.27
CA ALA A 55 0.38 4.77 -0.26
C ALA A 55 1.75 5.20 0.26
N ILE A 56 2.68 4.26 0.47
CA ILE A 56 4.05 4.56 0.93
C ILE A 56 4.86 5.29 -0.15
N THR A 57 4.74 4.88 -1.40
CA THR A 57 5.51 5.46 -2.51
C THR A 57 4.89 6.72 -3.10
N GLY A 58 3.64 7.05 -2.73
CA GLY A 58 2.91 8.19 -3.27
C GLY A 58 2.59 8.05 -4.77
N SER A 59 2.52 6.82 -5.29
CA SER A 59 2.29 6.53 -6.72
C SER A 59 1.57 5.20 -6.90
N TYR A 60 0.66 5.13 -7.86
CA TYR A 60 -0.07 3.90 -8.19
C TYR A 60 0.85 2.88 -8.84
N MET A 61 1.36 1.94 -8.04
CA MET A 61 2.26 0.88 -8.49
C MET A 61 1.86 -0.48 -7.91
N CYS A 62 2.10 -1.54 -8.67
CA CYS A 62 1.95 -2.91 -8.16
C CYS A 62 3.17 -3.33 -7.38
N PHE A 63 3.02 -4.40 -6.59
CA PHE A 63 4.10 -5.00 -5.78
C PHE A 63 5.38 -5.24 -6.59
N THR A 64 5.29 -5.99 -7.69
CA THR A 64 6.45 -6.32 -8.52
C THR A 64 7.17 -5.09 -9.08
N CYS A 65 6.45 -4.01 -9.40
CA CYS A 65 7.09 -2.78 -9.88
C CYS A 65 7.75 -1.98 -8.74
N ILE A 66 7.28 -2.13 -7.50
CA ILE A 66 7.87 -1.49 -6.32
C ILE A 66 9.10 -2.28 -5.85
N THR A 67 8.98 -3.59 -5.69
CA THR A 67 9.99 -4.44 -5.02
C THR A 67 10.93 -5.14 -6.01
N GLY A 68 10.50 -5.33 -7.25
CA GLY A 68 11.18 -6.21 -8.21
C GLY A 68 10.90 -7.71 -7.99
N GLU A 69 10.04 -8.04 -7.03
CA GLU A 69 9.75 -9.42 -6.61
C GLU A 69 8.43 -9.93 -7.20
N ALA A 70 8.33 -11.25 -7.37
CA ALA A 70 7.13 -11.91 -7.89
C ALA A 70 6.30 -12.60 -6.80
N ASP A 71 6.94 -13.00 -5.70
CA ASP A 71 6.28 -13.63 -4.56
C ASP A 71 5.97 -12.57 -3.52
N ASP A 72 4.69 -12.35 -3.27
CA ASP A 72 4.19 -11.35 -2.31
C ASP A 72 3.63 -12.02 -1.04
N SER A 73 3.86 -13.33 -0.85
CA SER A 73 3.17 -14.14 0.15
C SER A 73 3.46 -13.70 1.59
N GLU A 74 4.61 -13.09 1.86
CA GLU A 74 4.99 -12.58 3.19
C GLU A 74 4.69 -11.08 3.38
N ASP A 75 4.28 -10.37 2.33
CA ASP A 75 4.02 -8.94 2.35
C ASP A 75 2.59 -8.58 2.74
N TYR A 76 2.40 -7.40 3.33
CA TYR A 76 1.09 -6.96 3.75
C TYR A 76 0.31 -6.26 2.63
N GLU A 77 -1.01 -6.50 2.58
CA GLU A 77 -1.95 -5.65 1.86
C GLU A 77 -3.01 -5.12 2.81
N VAL A 78 -3.35 -3.83 2.67
CA VAL A 78 -4.37 -3.21 3.51
C VAL A 78 -5.77 -3.64 3.09
N VAL A 79 -6.59 -3.89 4.10
CA VAL A 79 -8.03 -4.17 3.97
C VAL A 79 -8.81 -3.31 4.97
N ASP A 80 -10.08 -3.06 4.68
CA ASP A 80 -11.02 -2.42 5.62
C ASP A 80 -11.37 -3.32 6.80
#